data_AF-D8J859-F1
#
_entry.id   AF-D8J859-F1
#
_cell.length_a   1.000
_cell.length_b   1.000
_cell.length_c   1.000
_cell.angle_alpha   90.00
_cell.angle_beta   90.00
_cell.angle_gamma   90.00
#
_symmetry.space_group_name_H-M   'P 1'
#
loop_
_entity.id
_entity.type
_entity.pdbx_description
1 polymer ?
#
loop_
_entity_poly.entity_id
_entity_poly.type
_entity_poly.pdbx_seq_one_letter_code
_entity_poly.pdbx_strand_id
1 'polypeptide(L)'
;MYKRVTLTDTVEVPARELGSVTTDQIQRLLQDKLEGRMDSEVGSVVTVTEVRDVGEGVVLPERERHEGSVFYEAEFDAVTFDPRMQEVVDGTVVEVVEFGAFVGIGPVDGLLHVSQISDEYLSYDAENQQLASTESNRTLGVDDAVRARIVTKSIDERNPRDSKIGLTAKQPGLGKHGWLTEDHEARQQAAGDD
;
A
#
# COMPACT_ATOMS: atom_id res chain seq x y z
N MET A 1 6.31 3.55 3.47
CA MET A 1 6.55 4.93 2.98
C MET A 1 6.63 5.03 1.46
N TYR A 2 6.13 6.13 0.90
CA TYR A 2 6.27 6.44 -0.53
C TYR A 2 7.68 6.97 -0.82
N LYS A 3 8.25 6.54 -1.95
CA LYS A 3 9.56 6.99 -2.43
C LYS A 3 9.46 7.30 -3.92
N ARG A 4 10.23 8.28 -4.36
CA ARG A 4 10.50 8.47 -5.79
C ARG A 4 11.78 7.73 -6.12
N VAL A 5 11.72 6.83 -7.08
CA VAL A 5 12.86 6.04 -7.56
C VAL A 5 13.01 6.22 -9.06
N THR A 6 14.25 6.21 -9.53
CA THR A 6 14.56 6.17 -10.96
C THR A 6 14.83 4.73 -11.33
N LEU A 7 14.11 4.21 -12.32
CA LEU A 7 14.19 2.83 -12.77
C LEU A 7 14.50 2.78 -14.27
N THR A 8 15.13 1.68 -14.68
CA THR A 8 15.37 1.36 -16.08
C THR A 8 14.68 0.05 -16.39
N ASP A 9 13.82 0.04 -17.41
CA ASP A 9 13.14 -1.17 -17.85
C ASP A 9 12.93 -1.15 -19.36
N THR A 10 12.76 -2.34 -19.95
CA THR A 10 12.49 -2.51 -21.36
C THR A 10 10.99 -2.55 -21.62
N VAL A 11 10.49 -1.66 -22.47
CA VAL A 11 9.10 -1.64 -22.92
C VAL A 11 8.97 -2.28 -24.29
N GLU A 12 7.96 -3.11 -24.48
CA GLU A 12 7.61 -3.68 -25.78
C GLU A 12 6.61 -2.76 -26.48
N VAL A 13 6.95 -2.28 -27.67
CA VAL A 13 6.03 -1.52 -28.52
C VAL A 13 5.58 -2.42 -29.68
N PRO A 14 4.27 -2.73 -29.78
CA PRO A 14 3.75 -3.56 -30.85
C PRO A 14 3.95 -2.94 -32.25
N ALA A 15 4.12 -3.78 -33.28
CA ALA A 15 4.33 -3.34 -34.67
C ALA A 15 3.31 -2.30 -35.17
N ARG A 16 2.03 -2.48 -34.79
CA ARG A 16 0.91 -1.59 -35.12
C ARG A 16 1.03 -0.17 -34.58
N GLU A 17 1.89 0.00 -33.57
CA GLU A 17 2.02 1.21 -32.75
C GLU A 17 3.34 1.95 -33.03
N LEU A 18 4.21 1.38 -33.88
CA LEU A 18 5.52 1.96 -34.23
C LEU A 18 5.44 3.27 -35.03
N GLY A 19 4.31 3.54 -35.68
CA GLY A 19 4.11 4.77 -36.46
C GLY A 19 3.99 6.04 -35.61
N SER A 20 3.82 5.90 -34.29
CA SER A 20 3.55 7.01 -33.37
C SER A 20 4.27 6.89 -32.03
N VAL A 21 5.47 6.27 -32.01
CA VAL A 21 6.25 6.13 -30.76
C VAL A 21 6.59 7.51 -30.23
N THR A 22 5.97 7.83 -29.10
CA THR A 22 6.15 9.08 -28.36
C THR A 22 6.51 8.75 -26.92
N THR A 23 7.15 9.69 -26.23
CA THR A 23 7.45 9.56 -24.80
C THR A 23 6.18 9.27 -23.99
N ASP A 24 5.06 9.92 -24.32
CA ASP A 24 3.75 9.68 -23.69
C ASP A 24 3.26 8.24 -23.87
N GLN A 25 3.48 7.65 -25.04
CA GLN A 25 3.10 6.25 -25.30
C GLN A 25 3.97 5.29 -24.50
N ILE A 26 5.29 5.53 -24.47
CA ILE A 26 6.22 4.72 -23.69
C ILE A 26 5.89 4.81 -22.21
N GLN A 27 5.56 6.00 -21.71
CA GLN A 27 5.09 6.20 -20.34
C GLN A 27 3.85 5.35 -20.05
N ARG A 28 2.83 5.38 -20.91
CA ARG A 28 1.62 4.55 -20.74
C ARG A 28 1.92 3.07 -20.76
N LEU A 29 2.74 2.60 -21.70
CA LEU A 29 3.10 1.18 -21.79
C LEU A 29 3.92 0.72 -20.57
N LEU A 30 4.81 1.56 -20.06
CA LEU A 30 5.54 1.31 -18.80
C LEU A 30 4.59 1.30 -17.60
N GLN A 31 3.64 2.24 -17.57
CA GLN A 31 2.62 2.33 -16.54
C GLN A 31 1.76 1.06 -16.52
N ASP A 32 1.21 0.63 -17.65
CA ASP A 32 0.43 -0.60 -17.77
C ASP A 32 1.24 -1.85 -17.41
N LYS A 33 2.54 -1.85 -17.72
CA LYS A 33 3.43 -2.97 -17.42
C LYS A 33 3.75 -3.06 -15.92
N LEU A 34 3.97 -1.93 -15.25
CA LEU A 34 4.59 -1.87 -13.93
C LEU A 34 3.62 -1.53 -12.81
N GLU A 35 2.52 -0.82 -13.06
CA GLU A 35 1.56 -0.47 -12.02
C GLU A 35 1.02 -1.72 -11.33
N GLY A 36 1.02 -1.66 -9.99
CA GLY A 36 0.60 -2.79 -9.17
C GLY A 36 1.54 -3.99 -9.23
N ARG A 37 2.77 -3.87 -9.74
CA ARG A 37 3.80 -4.89 -9.50
C ARG A 37 4.47 -4.65 -8.15
N MET A 38 4.80 -5.73 -7.47
CA MET A 38 5.57 -5.74 -6.23
C MET A 38 6.96 -6.24 -6.51
N ASP A 39 7.95 -5.44 -6.15
CA ASP A 39 9.35 -5.81 -6.15
C ASP A 39 9.90 -5.80 -4.71
N SER A 40 10.79 -6.73 -4.41
CA SER A 40 11.33 -6.89 -3.06
C SER A 40 12.30 -5.78 -2.64
N GLU A 41 12.95 -5.11 -3.60
CA GLU A 41 13.92 -4.04 -3.37
C GLU A 41 13.27 -2.65 -3.43
N VAL A 42 12.44 -2.38 -4.45
CA VAL A 42 11.82 -1.06 -4.66
C VAL A 42 10.38 -0.93 -4.13
N GLY A 43 9.74 -2.03 -3.78
CA GLY A 43 8.37 -2.07 -3.24
C GLY A 43 7.31 -2.14 -4.34
N SER A 44 6.08 -1.75 -4.01
CA SER A 44 4.98 -1.70 -4.98
C SER A 44 5.10 -0.46 -5.86
N VAL A 45 5.12 -0.63 -7.19
CA VAL A 45 5.06 0.51 -8.11
C VAL A 45 3.63 1.04 -8.14
N VAL A 46 3.46 2.29 -7.72
CA VAL A 46 2.16 2.95 -7.66
C VAL A 46 1.85 3.61 -8.99
N THR A 47 2.81 4.37 -9.53
CA THR A 47 2.65 5.01 -10.84
C THR A 47 3.99 5.44 -11.43
N VAL A 48 4.04 5.56 -12.76
CA VAL A 48 5.17 6.10 -13.52
C VAL A 48 4.93 7.58 -13.78
N THR A 49 5.84 8.42 -13.30
CA THR A 49 5.68 9.88 -13.32
C THR A 49 6.23 10.53 -14.59
N GLU A 50 7.46 10.22 -14.96
CA GLU A 50 8.15 10.90 -16.06
C GLU A 50 9.15 9.95 -16.70
N VAL A 51 9.20 9.92 -18.03
CA VAL A 51 10.22 9.19 -18.78
C VAL A 51 11.33 10.17 -19.13
N ARG A 52 12.55 9.89 -18.63
CA ARG A 52 13.71 10.76 -18.78
C ARG A 52 14.45 10.53 -20.09
N ASP A 53 14.66 9.27 -20.42
CA ASP A 53 15.40 8.88 -21.60
C ASP A 53 14.81 7.61 -22.21
N VAL A 54 14.89 7.53 -23.54
CA VAL A 54 14.45 6.39 -24.32
C VAL A 54 15.59 6.01 -25.27
N GLY A 55 16.17 4.84 -25.03
CA GLY A 55 17.23 4.28 -25.85
C GLY A 55 16.75 3.81 -27.23
N GLU A 56 17.67 3.24 -27.99
CA GLU A 56 17.39 2.73 -29.32
C GLU A 56 16.50 1.49 -29.28
N GLY A 57 15.54 1.43 -30.21
CA GLY A 57 14.63 0.31 -30.34
C GLY A 57 15.32 -0.91 -30.97
N VAL A 58 15.28 -2.04 -30.29
CA VAL A 58 15.85 -3.31 -30.78
C VAL A 58 14.74 -4.27 -31.18
N VAL A 59 14.85 -4.87 -32.37
CA VAL A 59 13.97 -5.95 -32.84
C VAL A 59 14.59 -7.29 -32.46
N LEU A 60 13.84 -8.12 -31.73
CA LEU A 60 14.29 -9.46 -31.35
C LEU A 60 13.82 -10.50 -32.38
N PRO A 61 14.72 -11.32 -32.95
CA PRO A 61 14.39 -12.23 -34.05
C PRO A 61 13.61 -13.51 -33.68
N GLU A 62 13.47 -13.88 -32.40
CA GLU A 62 13.15 -15.27 -31.99
C GLU A 62 12.02 -15.41 -30.95
N ARG A 63 10.94 -14.63 -31.03
CA ARG A 63 9.77 -14.89 -30.17
C ARG A 63 8.49 -15.05 -30.98
N GLU A 64 8.02 -16.30 -31.11
CA GLU A 64 6.80 -16.72 -31.82
C GLU A 64 5.51 -16.00 -31.39
N ARG A 65 5.52 -15.18 -30.33
CA ARG A 65 4.36 -14.39 -29.83
C ARG A 65 4.47 -12.88 -30.01
N HIS A 66 5.60 -12.37 -30.51
CA HIS A 66 5.93 -10.93 -30.56
C HIS A 66 6.44 -10.51 -31.95
N GLU A 67 5.88 -11.10 -33.01
CA GLU A 67 6.28 -10.82 -34.39
C GLU A 67 6.17 -9.32 -34.72
N GLY A 68 7.32 -8.69 -34.93
CA GLY A 68 7.43 -7.28 -35.36
C GLY A 68 7.39 -6.23 -34.24
N SER A 69 7.37 -6.62 -32.97
CA SER A 69 7.50 -5.67 -31.86
C SER A 69 8.93 -5.11 -31.77
N VAL A 70 9.05 -3.86 -31.35
CA VAL A 70 10.34 -3.21 -31.05
C VAL A 70 10.43 -2.99 -29.55
N PHE A 71 11.59 -3.30 -28.98
CA PHE A 71 11.87 -3.16 -27.57
C PHE A 71 12.70 -1.91 -27.33
N TYR A 72 12.21 -1.01 -26.49
CA TYR A 72 12.92 0.21 -26.11
C TYR A 72 13.33 0.11 -24.65
N GLU A 73 14.60 0.37 -24.36
CA GLU A 73 15.05 0.59 -22.99
C GLU A 73 14.71 2.03 -22.59
N ALA A 74 14.05 2.22 -21.47
CA ALA A 74 13.64 3.54 -21.01
C ALA A 74 14.06 3.76 -19.56
N GLU A 75 14.63 4.92 -19.27
CA GLU A 75 14.86 5.41 -17.91
C GLU A 75 13.68 6.31 -17.51
N PHE A 76 13.06 6.01 -16.38
CA PHE A 76 11.88 6.74 -15.90
C PHE A 76 11.86 6.88 -14.39
N ASP A 77 11.19 7.93 -13.92
CA ASP A 77 10.87 8.13 -12.53
C ASP A 77 9.53 7.50 -12.17
N ALA A 78 9.52 6.70 -11.12
CA ALA A 78 8.32 6.08 -10.57
C ALA A 78 8.14 6.43 -9.10
N VAL A 79 6.88 6.47 -8.68
CA VAL A 79 6.52 6.52 -7.26
C VAL A 79 6.28 5.08 -6.81
N THR A 80 7.05 4.63 -5.82
CA THR A 80 6.89 3.32 -5.21
C THR A 80 6.46 3.43 -3.76
N PHE A 81 5.76 2.41 -3.29
CA PHE A 81 5.36 2.24 -1.91
C PHE A 81 6.09 1.05 -1.31
N ASP A 82 7.00 1.33 -0.37
CA ASP A 82 7.73 0.32 0.37
C ASP A 82 7.42 0.46 1.87
N PRO A 83 6.55 -0.42 2.42
CA PRO A 83 6.28 -0.45 3.86
C PRO A 83 7.46 -1.10 4.59
N ARG A 84 7.98 -0.46 5.64
CA ARG A 84 9.08 -1.00 6.46
C ARG A 84 8.58 -1.63 7.75
N MET A 85 9.33 -2.62 8.23
CA MET A 85 9.08 -3.21 9.55
C MET A 85 9.23 -2.15 10.65
N GLN A 86 8.36 -2.21 11.66
CA GLN A 86 8.29 -1.29 12.80
C GLN A 86 7.89 0.15 12.45
N GLU A 87 7.51 0.43 11.20
CA GLU A 87 7.04 1.74 10.76
C GLU A 87 5.63 2.00 11.31
N VAL A 88 5.40 3.23 11.79
CA VAL A 88 4.06 3.69 12.19
C VAL A 88 3.40 4.28 10.95
N VAL A 89 2.19 3.81 10.66
CA VAL A 89 1.39 4.18 9.50
C VAL A 89 0.01 4.60 9.97
N ASP A 90 -0.51 5.66 9.34
CA ASP A 90 -1.90 6.06 9.45
C ASP A 90 -2.66 5.45 8.26
N GLY A 91 -3.82 4.87 8.51
CA GLY A 91 -4.63 4.19 7.52
C GLY A 91 -6.11 4.27 7.84
N THR A 92 -6.93 3.79 6.89
CA THR A 92 -8.39 3.76 7.05
C THR A 92 -8.87 2.32 7.02
N VAL A 93 -9.77 1.96 7.93
CA VAL A 93 -10.37 0.62 7.93
C VAL A 93 -11.24 0.45 6.69
N VAL A 94 -10.87 -0.49 5.82
CA VAL A 94 -11.61 -0.81 4.58
C VAL A 94 -12.64 -1.91 4.80
N GLU A 95 -12.36 -2.85 5.72
CA GLU A 95 -13.23 -3.97 6.00
C GLU A 95 -13.01 -4.45 7.44
N VAL A 96 -14.08 -4.90 8.09
CA VAL A 96 -14.03 -5.50 9.43
C VAL A 96 -14.53 -6.94 9.35
N VAL A 97 -13.81 -7.85 10.00
CA VAL A 97 -14.09 -9.28 10.04
C VAL A 97 -14.03 -9.80 11.48
N GLU A 98 -14.52 -11.01 11.71
CA GLU A 98 -14.59 -11.60 13.06
C GLU A 98 -13.24 -11.66 13.79
N PHE A 99 -12.15 -11.85 13.04
CA PHE A 99 -10.80 -12.00 13.59
C PHE A 99 -9.97 -10.70 13.54
N GLY A 100 -10.50 -9.59 13.05
CA GLY A 100 -9.75 -8.33 12.94
C GLY A 100 -10.34 -7.31 11.98
N ALA A 101 -9.52 -6.36 11.56
CA ALA A 101 -9.88 -5.33 10.60
C ALA A 101 -8.79 -5.19 9.53
N PHE A 102 -9.20 -5.00 8.29
CA PHE A 102 -8.31 -4.64 7.19
C PHE A 102 -8.20 -3.12 7.14
N VAL A 103 -6.98 -2.63 7.16
CA VAL A 103 -6.63 -1.22 7.15
C VAL A 103 -5.88 -0.91 5.87
N GLY A 104 -6.45 -0.08 5.02
CA GLY A 104 -5.77 0.44 3.83
C GLY A 104 -4.65 1.40 4.26
N ILE A 105 -3.40 1.06 3.91
CA ILE A 105 -2.20 1.86 4.23
C ILE A 105 -1.53 2.46 2.98
N GLY A 106 -2.27 2.50 1.86
CA GLY A 106 -1.80 2.98 0.56
C GLY A 106 -2.27 2.05 -0.57
N PRO A 107 -1.36 1.51 -1.41
CA PRO A 107 -1.72 0.55 -2.46
C PRO A 107 -1.94 -0.89 -1.94
N VAL A 108 -1.74 -1.11 -0.64
CA VAL A 108 -1.84 -2.43 0.00
C VAL A 108 -2.64 -2.32 1.29
N ASP A 109 -3.26 -3.44 1.66
CA ASP A 109 -4.06 -3.57 2.87
C ASP A 109 -3.25 -4.28 3.96
N GLY A 110 -3.34 -3.79 5.19
CA GLY A 110 -2.76 -4.42 6.37
C GLY A 110 -3.84 -5.06 7.24
N LEU A 111 -3.55 -6.25 7.75
CA LEU A 111 -4.42 -6.94 8.70
C LEU A 111 -4.08 -6.52 10.13
N LEU A 112 -5.05 -5.90 10.79
CA LEU A 112 -5.01 -5.62 12.23
C LEU A 112 -5.83 -6.69 12.95
N HIS A 113 -5.15 -7.68 13.52
CA HIS A 113 -5.81 -8.78 14.24
C HIS A 113 -6.49 -8.27 15.52
N VAL A 114 -7.62 -8.86 15.92
CA VAL A 114 -8.41 -8.40 17.08
C VAL A 114 -7.60 -8.29 18.38
N SER A 115 -6.67 -9.24 18.60
CA SER A 115 -5.77 -9.23 19.77
C SER A 115 -4.67 -8.16 19.74
N GLN A 116 -4.54 -7.45 18.63
CA GLN A 116 -3.56 -6.39 18.40
C GLN A 116 -4.21 -4.99 18.31
N ILE A 117 -5.54 -4.87 18.44
CA ILE A 117 -6.24 -3.59 18.40
C ILE A 117 -6.15 -2.86 19.75
N SER A 118 -6.49 -3.56 20.83
CA SER A 118 -6.54 -3.02 22.19
C SER A 118 -6.13 -4.07 23.23
N ASP A 119 -5.91 -3.64 24.47
CA ASP A 119 -5.78 -4.55 25.62
C ASP A 119 -7.08 -5.25 26.00
N GLU A 120 -8.21 -4.65 25.63
CA GLU A 120 -9.56 -5.15 25.90
C GLU A 120 -10.01 -6.17 24.86
N TYR A 121 -10.97 -7.00 25.26
CA TYR A 121 -11.63 -7.93 24.35
C TYR A 121 -12.69 -7.20 23.51
N LEU A 122 -12.44 -7.13 22.20
CA LEU A 122 -13.40 -6.62 21.22
C LEU A 122 -14.21 -7.79 20.64
N SER A 123 -15.54 -7.66 20.66
CA SER A 123 -16.45 -8.60 20.00
C SER A 123 -16.87 -8.06 18.64
N TYR A 124 -16.94 -8.95 17.65
CA TYR A 124 -17.48 -8.61 16.33
C TYR A 124 -19.00 -8.51 16.39
N ASP A 125 -19.52 -7.36 15.98
CA ASP A 125 -20.94 -7.09 15.79
C ASP A 125 -21.26 -7.21 14.30
N ALA A 126 -21.95 -8.30 13.94
CA ALA A 126 -22.32 -8.60 12.57
C ALA A 126 -23.42 -7.67 12.02
N GLU A 127 -24.25 -7.07 12.88
CA GLU A 127 -25.32 -6.16 12.43
C GLU A 127 -24.73 -4.83 11.96
N ASN A 128 -23.69 -4.35 12.65
CA ASN A 128 -23.07 -3.05 12.40
C ASN A 128 -21.70 -3.12 11.70
N GLN A 129 -21.21 -4.33 11.39
CA GLN A 129 -19.89 -4.57 10.78
C GLN A 129 -18.75 -3.86 11.51
N GLN A 130 -18.73 -3.97 12.83
CA GLN A 130 -17.79 -3.26 13.69
C GLN A 130 -17.30 -4.16 14.83
N LEU A 131 -16.12 -3.83 15.35
CA LEU A 131 -15.56 -4.42 16.56
C LEU A 131 -15.87 -3.49 17.72
N ALA A 132 -16.63 -3.96 18.71
CA ALA A 132 -17.04 -3.18 19.86
C ALA A 132 -16.50 -3.79 21.16
N SER A 133 -16.02 -2.94 22.07
CA SER A 133 -15.59 -3.34 23.41
C SER A 133 -16.78 -3.33 24.36
N THR A 134 -16.89 -4.37 25.19
CA THR A 134 -17.90 -4.42 26.25
C THR A 134 -17.50 -3.56 27.46
N GLU A 135 -16.21 -3.27 27.64
CA GLU A 135 -15.68 -2.59 28.83
C GLU A 135 -15.59 -1.06 28.65
N SER A 136 -15.04 -0.60 27.52
CA SER A 136 -14.73 0.83 27.33
C SER A 136 -15.58 1.54 26.28
N ASN A 137 -16.66 0.92 25.81
CA ASN A 137 -17.57 1.47 24.78
C ASN A 137 -16.83 1.94 23.49
N ARG A 138 -15.62 1.41 23.28
CA ARG A 138 -14.76 1.69 22.13
C ARG A 138 -15.21 0.86 20.94
N THR A 139 -15.38 1.51 19.79
CA THR A 139 -15.81 0.85 18.55
C THR A 139 -14.82 1.13 17.41
N LEU A 140 -14.62 0.11 16.59
CA LEU A 140 -13.84 0.16 15.36
C LEU A 140 -14.67 -0.40 14.21
N GLY A 141 -15.11 0.47 13.31
CA GLY A 141 -15.89 0.13 12.12
C GLY A 141 -15.14 0.44 10.83
N VAL A 142 -15.84 0.22 9.71
CA VAL A 142 -15.40 0.67 8.39
C VAL A 142 -15.30 2.19 8.34
N ASP A 143 -14.38 2.73 7.55
CA ASP A 143 -14.05 4.16 7.41
C ASP A 143 -13.40 4.81 8.64
N ASP A 144 -13.15 4.06 9.70
CA ASP A 144 -12.42 4.58 10.85
C ASP A 144 -10.94 4.81 10.52
N ALA A 145 -10.46 6.00 10.87
CA ALA A 145 -9.06 6.35 10.75
C ALA A 145 -8.27 5.80 11.94
N VAL A 146 -7.23 5.01 11.64
CA VAL A 146 -6.42 4.30 12.62
C VAL A 146 -4.93 4.56 12.41
N ARG A 147 -4.22 4.70 13.53
CA ARG A 147 -2.77 4.71 13.59
C ARG A 147 -2.29 3.35 14.05
N ALA A 148 -1.50 2.66 13.23
CA ALA A 148 -0.97 1.34 13.54
C ALA A 148 0.53 1.26 13.24
N ARG A 149 1.19 0.22 13.74
CA ARG A 149 2.59 -0.09 13.43
C ARG A 149 2.67 -1.41 12.68
N ILE A 150 3.51 -1.46 11.64
CA ILE A 150 3.79 -2.68 10.89
C ILE A 150 4.67 -3.61 11.72
N VAL A 151 4.16 -4.82 12.00
CA VAL A 151 4.86 -5.84 12.79
C VAL A 151 5.37 -7.00 11.95
N THR A 152 4.70 -7.33 10.85
CA THR A 152 5.10 -8.37 9.93
C THR A 152 4.87 -7.92 8.51
N LYS A 153 5.76 -8.32 7.61
CA LYS A 153 5.70 -8.02 6.19
C LYS A 153 5.97 -9.31 5.42
N SER A 154 4.95 -9.81 4.74
CA SER A 154 5.07 -10.88 3.75
C SER A 154 4.55 -10.34 2.43
N ILE A 155 5.46 -9.96 1.54
CA ILE A 155 5.13 -9.48 0.20
C ILE A 155 4.92 -10.69 -0.70
N ASP A 156 3.83 -10.67 -1.45
CA ASP A 156 3.65 -11.52 -2.62
C ASP A 156 3.97 -10.70 -3.88
N GLU A 157 4.99 -11.12 -4.63
CA GLU A 157 5.48 -10.43 -5.84
C GLU A 157 4.47 -10.50 -7.00
N ARG A 158 3.58 -11.50 -7.01
CA ARG A 158 2.62 -11.72 -8.09
C ARG A 158 1.34 -10.94 -7.88
N ASN A 159 0.87 -10.87 -6.63
CA ASN A 159 -0.36 -10.19 -6.26
C ASN A 159 -0.13 -9.29 -5.04
N PRO A 160 0.08 -7.97 -5.21
CA PRO A 160 0.27 -7.05 -4.08
C PRO A 160 -0.90 -7.06 -3.11
N ARG A 161 -2.14 -7.28 -3.60
CA ARG A 161 -3.35 -7.36 -2.77
C ARG A 161 -3.38 -8.58 -1.85
N ASP A 162 -2.66 -9.65 -2.22
CA ASP A 162 -2.54 -10.85 -1.39
C ASP A 162 -1.39 -10.76 -0.38
N SER A 163 -0.63 -9.65 -0.41
CA SER A 163 0.48 -9.43 0.52
C SER A 163 -0.05 -9.31 1.95
N LYS A 164 0.54 -10.10 2.86
CA LYS A 164 0.13 -10.14 4.27
C LYS A 164 1.00 -9.18 5.06
N ILE A 165 0.46 -8.01 5.33
CA ILE A 165 1.08 -7.03 6.23
C ILE A 165 0.35 -7.10 7.56
N GLY A 166 1.04 -7.53 8.62
CA GLY A 166 0.48 -7.53 9.97
C GLY A 166 0.68 -6.18 10.63
N LEU A 167 -0.40 -5.67 11.22
CA LEU A 167 -0.42 -4.40 11.95
C LEU A 167 -0.67 -4.62 13.45
N THR A 168 -0.19 -3.70 14.28
CA THR A 168 -0.52 -3.60 15.71
C THR A 168 -0.91 -2.18 16.08
N ALA A 169 -1.94 -2.03 16.90
CA ALA A 169 -2.40 -0.77 17.48
C ALA A 169 -2.36 -0.78 19.02
N LYS A 170 -1.86 -1.86 19.62
CA LYS A 170 -1.83 -2.08 21.07
C LYS A 170 -0.79 -1.24 21.82
N GLN A 171 0.14 -0.58 21.11
CA GLN A 171 1.21 0.17 21.74
C GLN A 171 0.76 1.59 22.12
N PRO A 172 1.38 2.22 23.13
CA PRO A 172 1.07 3.60 23.51
C PRO A 172 1.19 4.56 22.32
N GLY A 173 0.14 5.35 22.08
CA GLY A 173 0.09 6.32 20.97
C GLY A 173 -0.36 5.74 19.62
N LEU A 174 -0.80 4.48 19.59
CA LEU A 174 -1.47 3.83 18.46
C LEU A 174 -2.94 3.56 18.80
N GLY A 175 -3.76 3.33 17.77
CA GLY A 175 -5.20 3.14 17.90
C GLY A 175 -6.01 4.03 16.96
N LYS A 176 -7.33 3.99 17.13
CA LYS A 176 -8.23 4.92 16.45
C LYS A 176 -7.90 6.36 16.84
N HIS A 177 -7.89 7.29 15.87
CA HIS A 177 -7.57 8.68 16.16
C HIS A 177 -8.50 9.32 17.21
N GLY A 178 -9.77 8.89 17.24
CA GLY A 178 -10.72 9.28 18.30
C GLY A 178 -10.22 8.94 19.70
N TRP A 179 -9.80 7.68 19.92
CA TRP A 179 -9.29 7.23 21.21
C TRP A 179 -8.00 7.95 21.61
N LEU A 180 -7.13 8.22 20.64
CA LEU A 180 -5.90 8.97 20.88
C LEU A 180 -6.15 10.42 21.31
N THR A 181 -7.21 11.03 20.78
CA THR A 181 -7.60 12.40 21.13
C THR A 181 -8.16 12.44 22.56
N GLU A 182 -9.07 11.50 22.89
CA GLU A 182 -9.61 11.34 24.25
C GLU A 182 -8.51 11.07 25.29
N ASP A 183 -7.60 10.14 25.00
CA ASP A 183 -6.47 9.83 25.88
C ASP A 183 -5.55 11.04 26.09
N HIS A 184 -5.40 11.90 25.07
CA HIS A 184 -4.58 13.11 25.15
C HIS A 184 -5.26 14.18 26.00
N GLU A 185 -6.55 14.42 25.79
CA GLU A 185 -7.35 15.37 26.56
C GLU A 185 -7.40 14.99 28.05
N ALA A 186 -7.62 13.71 28.35
CA ALA A 186 -7.61 13.20 29.72
C ALA A 186 -6.25 13.42 30.41
N ARG A 187 -5.14 13.20 29.69
CA ARG A 187 -3.79 13.45 30.23
C ARG A 187 -3.50 14.94 30.43
N GLN A 188 -3.97 15.81 29.54
CA GLN A 188 -3.81 17.25 29.71
C GLN A 188 -4.60 17.79 30.91
N GLN A 189 -5.83 17.31 31.12
CA GLN A 189 -6.63 17.67 32.29
C GLN A 189 -5.96 17.22 33.58
N ALA A 190 -5.40 16.00 33.61
CA ALA A 190 -4.67 15.50 34.77
C ALA A 190 -3.35 16.25 35.04
N ALA A 191 -2.72 16.85 34.02
CA ALA A 191 -1.45 17.57 34.15
C ALA A 191 -1.62 19.08 34.44
N GLY A 192 -2.82 19.63 34.26
CA GLY A 192 -3.14 21.04 34.55
C GLY A 192 -3.69 21.30 35.95
N ASP A 193 -3.89 20.24 36.74
CA ASP A 193 -4.42 20.27 38.12
C ASP A 193 -3.31 20.17 39.19
N ASP A 194 -2.03 20.20 38.78
CA ASP A 194 -0.81 20.27 39.61
C ASP A 194 -0.09 21.63 39.41
#